data_AF-A0A233HJJ4-F1
#
_entry.id   AF-A0A233HJJ4-F1
#
_cell.length_a   1.000
_cell.length_b   1.000
_cell.length_c   1.000
_cell.angle_alpha   90.00
_cell.angle_beta   90.00
_cell.angle_gamma   90.00
#
_symmetry.space_group_name_H-M   'P 1'
#
loop_
_entity.id
_entity.type
_entity.pdbx_description
1 polymer ?
#
loop_
_entity_poly.entity_id
_entity_poly.type
_entity_poly.pdbx_seq_one_letter_code
_entity_poly.pdbx_strand_id
1 'polypeptide(L)'
;MLCSTQRMGVRFCLNNNGVLIDSKESNDLTGHCRVCGKSVQREKSFQLFQHSDKQCDHLVLSEICERLTYLISDQQRLAIPIDYTCTNSISVDVTHCSLLIGTDTRPLIELTLQDNQAIYLTVTLDDSEVDQNQIQNLRKRFESVIELNLSNLTVPSTDFTSYLSDKVLDDQFHKRCTWLSFNPLHSLTRNIASIEQSSIQNEQQRALSELEQVNERIKVANHTLEQINRDIVTTQTTLTHYHNQQHKYDLSKNIEDLKRQESELFKKISTLKRQRSELLSGNTTSRLSDKVEELRAAYSLGKQHIKQQEFEKNSLKRQIERLTNQKSEFDKEIDNAKWLRRVLEKFDCSFGDLEQELMQIVELSESYDQYQNKSRLAQNKLNELEANVNKKQEELDEVKKGVEFYKAQKFKLFKENQGLKKLVESGDV
;
A
#
# COMPACT_ATOMS: atom_id res chain seq x y z
N MET A 1 12.90 10.54 24.65
CA MET A 1 13.28 9.30 25.35
C MET A 1 13.24 9.58 26.83
N LEU A 2 12.31 8.95 27.53
CA LEU A 2 12.40 8.77 28.98
C LEU A 2 13.73 8.07 29.21
N CYS A 3 14.72 8.81 29.67
CA CYS A 3 16.06 8.30 29.91
C CYS A 3 16.52 8.92 31.21
N SER A 4 16.90 8.03 32.13
CA SER A 4 17.41 8.25 33.47
C SER A 4 16.38 8.61 34.55
N THR A 5 16.29 7.77 35.59
CA THR A 5 16.93 7.97 36.92
C THR A 5 17.57 9.34 37.26
N GLN A 6 17.22 10.44 36.59
CA GLN A 6 17.58 11.81 36.94
C GLN A 6 16.61 12.31 38.00
N ARG A 7 17.00 12.09 39.27
CA ARG A 7 16.62 12.89 40.44
C ARG A 7 15.19 13.47 40.41
N MET A 8 14.19 12.64 40.11
CA MET A 8 12.81 13.09 40.30
C MET A 8 12.58 13.20 41.80
N GLY A 9 12.44 14.43 42.26
CA GLY A 9 11.90 14.66 43.58
C GLY A 9 10.45 14.20 43.63
N VAL A 10 10.09 13.57 44.74
CA VAL A 10 8.76 13.08 45.05
C VAL A 10 7.94 14.24 45.58
N ARG A 11 6.83 14.54 44.92
CA ARG A 11 5.89 15.55 45.41
C ARG A 11 5.02 14.98 46.52
N PHE A 12 4.60 13.73 46.36
CA PHE A 12 3.64 13.09 47.26
C PHE A 12 4.28 11.93 48.04
N CYS A 13 4.34 12.06 49.36
CA CYS A 13 4.85 11.02 50.24
C CYS A 13 3.91 10.79 51.43
N LEU A 14 4.24 9.86 52.31
CA LEU A 14 3.46 9.55 53.51
C LEU A 14 4.16 10.13 54.75
N ASN A 15 3.40 10.72 55.67
CA ASN A 15 3.92 11.05 56.99
C ASN A 15 4.02 9.80 57.88
N ASN A 16 4.47 9.97 59.14
CA ASN A 16 4.63 8.86 60.10
C ASN A 16 3.32 8.14 60.45
N ASN A 17 2.17 8.78 60.20
CA ASN A 17 0.84 8.22 60.43
C ASN A 17 0.26 7.57 59.17
N GLY A 18 1.02 7.49 58.08
CA GLY A 18 0.56 6.94 56.80
C GLY A 18 -0.36 7.86 56.01
N VAL A 19 -0.45 9.16 56.37
CA VAL A 19 -1.27 10.14 55.66
C VAL A 19 -0.47 10.76 54.51
N LEU A 20 -1.10 10.93 53.35
CA LEU A 20 -0.51 11.57 52.18
C LEU A 20 -0.18 13.04 52.48
N ILE A 21 1.04 13.45 52.14
CA ILE A 21 1.51 14.83 52.26
C ILE A 21 2.01 15.32 50.90
N ASP A 22 1.55 16.50 50.49
CA ASP A 22 2.08 17.22 49.32
C ASP A 22 3.25 18.10 49.77
N SER A 23 4.42 17.89 49.17
CA SER A 23 5.61 18.72 49.36
C SER A 23 5.39 20.22 49.12
N LYS A 24 4.41 20.62 48.30
CA LYS A 24 4.09 22.04 48.08
C LYS A 24 3.38 22.68 49.27
N GLU A 25 2.68 21.89 50.07
CA GLU A 25 1.80 22.36 51.14
C GLU A 25 2.32 21.99 52.54
N SER A 26 3.13 20.93 52.63
CA SER A 26 3.71 20.46 53.88
C SER A 26 4.96 21.25 54.25
N ASN A 27 5.16 21.47 55.55
CA ASN A 27 6.41 21.98 56.13
C ASN A 27 7.36 20.87 56.58
N ASP A 28 6.96 19.60 56.46
CA ASP A 28 7.74 18.46 56.94
C ASP A 28 8.98 18.25 56.08
N LEU A 29 10.13 17.98 56.71
CA LEU A 29 11.40 17.73 56.02
C LEU A 29 11.66 16.24 55.76
N THR A 30 10.87 15.37 56.40
CA THR A 30 10.99 13.91 56.29
C THR A 30 9.63 13.30 55.98
N GLY A 31 9.64 12.18 55.27
CA GLY A 31 8.46 11.38 54.96
C GLY A 31 8.86 9.96 54.59
N HIS A 32 7.89 9.16 54.17
CA HIS A 32 8.07 7.79 53.69
C HIS A 32 7.58 7.68 52.26
N CYS A 33 8.35 7.03 51.40
CA CYS A 33 7.93 6.74 50.04
C CYS A 33 6.72 5.80 50.06
N ARG A 34 5.65 6.19 49.36
CA ARG A 34 4.40 5.41 49.29
C ARG A 34 4.57 4.05 48.60
N VAL A 35 5.59 3.93 47.74
CA VAL A 35 5.85 2.73 46.94
C VAL A 35 6.70 1.71 47.71
N CYS A 36 7.85 2.12 48.25
CA CYS A 36 8.79 1.19 48.89
C CYS A 36 8.85 1.32 50.42
N GLY A 37 8.10 2.24 51.03
CA GLY A 37 8.05 2.46 52.47
C GLY A 37 9.32 3.08 53.08
N LYS A 38 10.41 3.21 52.33
CA LYS A 38 11.68 3.80 52.80
C LYS A 38 11.55 5.30 53.06
N SER A 39 12.34 5.81 53.99
CA SER A 39 12.36 7.25 54.31
C SER A 39 12.84 8.09 53.12
N VAL A 40 12.16 9.20 52.91
CA VAL A 40 12.51 10.25 51.94
C VAL A 40 12.69 11.57 52.70
N GLN A 41 13.62 12.42 52.23
CA GLN A 41 13.97 13.65 52.93
C GLN A 41 14.20 14.80 51.96
N ARG A 42 14.11 16.03 52.47
CA ARG A 42 14.43 17.27 51.78
C ARG A 42 15.06 18.26 52.74
N GLU A 43 15.90 19.16 52.24
CA GLU A 43 16.60 20.13 53.09
C GLU A 43 15.72 21.35 53.42
N LYS A 44 14.83 21.72 52.50
CA LYS A 44 13.97 22.91 52.62
C LYS A 44 12.54 22.59 52.21
N SER A 45 11.56 23.27 52.82
CA SER A 45 10.12 23.02 52.60
C SER A 45 9.63 23.30 51.18
N PHE A 46 10.38 24.06 50.36
CA PHE A 46 10.03 24.28 48.95
C PHE A 46 10.61 23.23 48.00
N GLN A 47 11.45 22.32 48.50
CA GLN A 47 12.03 21.24 47.70
C GLN A 47 11.09 20.02 47.70
N LEU A 48 11.21 19.21 46.64
CA LEU A 48 10.58 17.90 46.58
C LEU A 48 11.37 16.89 47.44
N PHE A 49 10.69 15.87 47.97
CA PHE A 49 11.32 14.82 48.77
C PHE A 49 12.23 13.93 47.90
N GLN A 50 13.31 13.40 48.45
CA GLN A 50 14.23 12.54 47.72
C GLN A 50 14.62 11.31 48.55
N HIS A 51 14.82 10.18 47.87
CA HIS A 51 15.44 9.00 48.46
C HIS A 51 16.92 9.25 48.73
N SER A 52 17.41 8.77 49.87
CA SER A 52 18.84 8.78 50.20
C SER A 52 19.65 7.83 49.30
N ASP A 53 19.05 6.70 48.89
CA ASP A 53 19.68 5.61 48.13
C ASP A 53 19.32 5.60 46.62
N LYS A 54 18.35 6.41 46.18
CA LYS A 54 17.95 6.61 44.77
C LYS A 54 17.42 5.35 44.02
N GLN A 55 16.90 4.34 44.73
CA GLN A 55 16.53 3.03 44.15
C GLN A 55 15.02 2.73 44.18
N CYS A 56 14.15 3.61 43.70
CA CYS A 56 12.72 3.30 43.62
C CYS A 56 12.23 3.32 42.18
N ASP A 57 12.17 2.13 41.56
CA ASP A 57 11.89 1.97 40.12
C ASP A 57 10.44 2.32 39.75
N HIS A 58 9.49 2.13 40.67
CA HIS A 58 8.08 2.45 40.45
C HIS A 58 7.67 3.85 40.95
N LEU A 59 8.64 4.66 41.38
CA LEU A 59 8.40 6.00 41.92
C LEU A 59 7.80 6.95 40.89
N VAL A 60 8.30 6.89 39.65
CA VAL A 60 7.85 7.76 38.56
C VAL A 60 6.39 7.48 38.22
N LEU A 61 6.00 6.21 38.11
CA LEU A 61 4.62 5.80 37.84
C LEU A 61 3.68 6.26 38.97
N SER A 62 4.06 6.04 40.22
CA SER A 62 3.26 6.47 41.38
C SER A 62 3.07 7.99 41.42
N GLU A 63 4.14 8.76 41.16
CA GLU A 63 4.10 10.22 41.12
C GLU A 63 3.20 10.74 39.98
N ILE A 64 3.27 10.11 38.80
CA ILE A 64 2.40 10.44 37.66
C ILE A 64 0.94 10.15 38.01
N CYS A 65 0.64 8.94 38.50
CA CYS A 65 -0.73 8.56 38.82
C CYS A 65 -1.34 9.45 39.91
N GLU A 66 -0.55 9.87 40.91
CA GLU A 66 -1.03 10.78 41.95
C GLU A 66 -1.36 12.17 41.39
N ARG A 67 -0.47 12.73 40.55
CA ARG A 67 -0.73 14.02 39.88
C ARG A 67 -1.96 13.96 38.99
N LEU A 68 -2.11 12.88 38.23
CA LEU A 68 -3.29 12.66 37.39
C LEU A 68 -4.55 12.51 38.24
N THR A 69 -4.49 11.78 39.36
CA THR A 69 -5.62 11.63 40.29
C THR A 69 -6.10 13.00 40.78
N TYR A 70 -5.17 13.86 41.20
CA TYR A 70 -5.48 15.23 41.63
C TYR A 70 -6.08 16.07 40.50
N LEU A 71 -5.45 16.07 39.31
CA LEU A 71 -5.92 16.84 38.16
C LEU A 71 -7.30 16.40 37.67
N ILE A 72 -7.55 15.08 37.60
CA ILE A 72 -8.85 14.53 37.19
C ILE A 72 -9.93 14.90 38.22
N SER A 73 -9.59 14.88 39.51
CA SER A 73 -10.51 15.31 40.58
C SER A 73 -10.93 16.77 40.43
N ASP A 74 -10.03 17.64 39.97
CA ASP A 74 -10.28 19.07 39.76
C ASP A 74 -11.08 19.33 38.46
N GLN A 75 -10.75 18.63 37.37
CA GLN A 75 -11.40 18.80 36.07
C GLN A 75 -12.84 18.25 36.02
N GLN A 76 -13.16 17.25 36.87
CA GLN A 76 -14.48 16.60 37.04
C GLN A 76 -15.10 15.97 35.79
N ARG A 77 -14.49 16.12 34.60
CA ARG A 77 -14.99 15.59 33.33
C ARG A 77 -13.87 15.07 32.46
N LEU A 78 -14.02 13.85 31.94
CA LEU A 78 -12.99 13.14 31.18
C LEU A 78 -13.57 12.55 29.88
N ALA A 79 -12.84 12.63 28.78
CA ALA A 79 -13.23 12.02 27.52
C ALA A 79 -12.72 10.57 27.44
N ILE A 80 -13.57 9.58 27.69
CA ILE A 80 -13.19 8.15 27.68
C ILE A 80 -13.39 7.54 26.28
N PRO A 81 -12.48 6.67 25.79
CA PRO A 81 -12.66 5.99 24.50
C PRO A 81 -13.87 5.05 24.50
N ILE A 82 -14.65 5.07 23.41
CA ILE A 82 -15.83 4.21 23.23
C ILE A 82 -15.68 3.15 22.14
N ASP A 83 -14.48 2.99 21.58
CA ASP A 83 -14.13 1.94 20.63
C ASP A 83 -12.70 1.45 20.88
N TYR A 84 -12.36 0.25 20.39
CA TYR A 84 -10.99 -0.29 20.53
C TYR A 84 -9.96 0.50 19.70
N THR A 85 -10.39 1.13 18.61
CA THR A 85 -9.56 2.02 17.79
C THR A 85 -9.29 3.36 18.46
N CYS A 86 -9.98 3.65 19.58
CA CYS A 86 -9.88 4.88 20.37
C CYS A 86 -10.05 6.14 19.51
N THR A 87 -10.86 6.02 18.46
CA THR A 87 -11.21 7.06 17.49
C THR A 87 -12.40 7.89 17.95
N ASN A 88 -13.31 7.27 18.69
CA ASN A 88 -14.48 7.93 19.24
C ASN A 88 -14.35 8.00 20.77
N SER A 89 -14.94 9.03 21.36
CA SER A 89 -14.98 9.20 22.81
C SER A 89 -16.31 9.70 23.31
N ILE A 90 -16.54 9.49 24.61
CA ILE A 90 -17.67 10.04 25.34
C ILE A 90 -17.15 10.83 26.53
N SER A 91 -17.69 12.02 26.76
CA SER A 91 -17.41 12.79 27.96
C SER A 91 -18.19 12.23 29.14
N VAL A 92 -17.48 11.77 30.16
CA VAL A 92 -18.06 11.27 31.41
C VAL A 92 -17.73 12.21 32.56
N ASP A 93 -18.69 12.39 33.46
CA ASP A 93 -18.49 13.15 34.68
C ASP A 93 -17.96 12.22 35.78
N VAL A 94 -16.84 12.62 36.40
CA VAL A 94 -16.13 11.88 37.45
C VAL A 94 -16.54 12.46 38.80
N THR A 95 -17.24 11.66 39.61
CA THR A 95 -17.73 12.08 40.94
C THR A 95 -16.71 11.80 42.04
N HIS A 96 -15.90 10.76 41.88
CA HIS A 96 -14.82 10.43 42.81
C HIS A 96 -13.62 9.87 42.06
N CYS A 97 -12.42 10.18 42.54
CA CYS A 97 -11.17 9.75 41.95
C CYS A 97 -10.21 9.37 43.08
N SER A 98 -9.73 8.13 43.09
CA SER A 98 -8.88 7.60 44.15
C SER A 98 -7.68 6.86 43.56
N LEU A 99 -6.51 6.96 44.21
CA LEU A 99 -5.32 6.22 43.78
C LEU A 99 -5.16 4.94 44.62
N LEU A 100 -5.30 3.80 43.96
CA LEU A 100 -5.06 2.46 44.51
C LEU A 100 -3.60 2.08 44.30
N ILE A 101 -2.85 1.96 45.40
CA ILE A 101 -1.46 1.49 45.38
C ILE A 101 -1.39 0.19 46.16
N GLY A 102 -1.00 -0.88 45.47
CA GLY A 102 -0.73 -2.20 46.05
C GLY A 102 0.73 -2.60 45.83
N THR A 103 1.22 -3.56 46.61
CA THR A 103 2.56 -4.15 46.41
C THR A 103 2.62 -5.09 45.21
N ASP A 104 1.45 -5.63 44.80
CA ASP A 104 1.36 -6.74 43.84
C ASP A 104 0.82 -6.30 42.47
N THR A 105 0.37 -5.05 42.36
CA THR A 105 -0.27 -4.48 41.15
C THR A 105 0.28 -3.09 40.86
N ARG A 106 0.32 -2.70 39.59
CA ARG A 106 0.63 -1.32 39.19
C ARG A 106 -0.31 -0.33 39.88
N PRO A 107 0.11 0.93 40.12
CA PRO A 107 -0.79 1.97 40.62
C PRO A 107 -1.99 2.13 39.69
N LEU A 108 -3.20 2.07 40.24
CA LEU A 108 -4.46 2.23 39.51
C LEU A 108 -5.19 3.47 40.00
N ILE A 109 -5.65 4.31 39.09
CA ILE A 109 -6.56 5.40 39.40
C ILE A 109 -7.98 4.85 39.25
N GLU A 110 -8.71 4.76 40.34
CA GLU A 110 -10.13 4.42 40.35
C GLU A 110 -10.95 5.69 40.10
N LEU A 111 -11.70 5.67 39.01
CA LEU A 111 -12.65 6.71 38.64
C LEU A 111 -14.06 6.21 38.92
N THR A 112 -14.77 6.91 39.81
CA THR A 112 -16.21 6.71 39.98
C THR A 112 -16.94 7.71 39.11
N LEU A 113 -17.79 7.22 38.23
CA LEU A 113 -18.65 8.02 37.36
C LEU A 113 -19.99 8.36 38.06
N GLN A 114 -20.75 9.28 37.48
CA GLN A 114 -22.03 9.77 38.01
C GLN A 114 -23.05 8.67 38.38
N ASP A 115 -23.02 7.52 37.72
CA ASP A 115 -23.89 6.37 38.00
C ASP A 115 -23.31 5.39 39.05
N ASN A 116 -22.35 5.84 39.87
CA ASN A 116 -21.55 5.02 40.81
C ASN A 116 -20.77 3.88 40.13
N GLN A 117 -20.41 4.08 38.87
CA GLN A 117 -19.67 3.10 38.08
C GLN A 117 -18.17 3.31 38.25
N ALA A 118 -17.43 2.25 38.54
CA ALA A 118 -15.98 2.31 38.70
C ALA A 118 -15.27 1.91 37.40
N ILE A 119 -14.39 2.79 36.91
CA ILE A 119 -13.44 2.51 35.82
C ILE A 119 -12.04 2.70 36.37
N TYR A 120 -11.12 1.80 36.02
CA TYR A 120 -9.75 1.86 36.50
C TYR A 120 -8.82 2.31 35.38
N LEU A 121 -8.00 3.33 35.65
CA LEU A 121 -6.91 3.75 34.76
C LEU A 121 -5.57 3.21 35.28
N THR A 122 -4.77 2.63 34.40
CA THR A 122 -3.35 2.33 34.64
C THR A 122 -2.48 3.13 33.67
N VAL A 123 -1.24 3.40 34.04
CA VAL A 123 -0.28 4.14 33.20
C VAL A 123 0.82 3.21 32.67
N THR A 124 1.24 3.44 31.43
CA THR A 124 2.38 2.76 30.81
C THR A 124 3.38 3.78 30.24
N LEU A 125 4.67 3.51 30.45
CA LEU A 125 5.85 4.29 30.05
C LEU A 125 6.83 3.42 29.23
N ASP A 126 7.74 4.06 28.49
CA ASP A 126 8.78 3.40 27.67
C ASP A 126 9.58 2.34 28.44
N ASP A 127 10.01 2.66 29.66
CA ASP A 127 10.86 1.79 30.48
C ASP A 127 10.06 0.84 31.40
N SER A 128 8.73 0.80 31.26
CA SER A 128 7.86 -0.03 32.10
C SER A 128 7.44 -1.30 31.35
N GLU A 129 8.27 -2.35 31.39
CA GLU A 129 7.88 -3.65 30.83
C GLU A 129 6.58 -4.13 31.50
N VAL A 130 5.55 -4.33 30.68
CA VAL A 130 4.25 -4.84 31.13
C VAL A 130 4.29 -6.36 31.04
N ASP A 131 4.38 -7.04 32.19
CA ASP A 131 4.22 -8.49 32.23
C ASP A 131 2.77 -8.85 31.87
N GLN A 132 2.59 -9.81 30.95
CA GLN A 132 1.29 -10.34 30.58
C GLN A 132 0.53 -10.91 31.80
N ASN A 133 1.21 -11.43 32.82
CA ASN A 133 0.56 -11.91 34.04
C ASN A 133 -0.11 -10.76 34.82
N GLN A 134 0.49 -9.57 34.84
CA GLN A 134 -0.10 -8.39 35.49
C GLN A 134 -1.38 -7.96 34.75
N ILE A 135 -1.37 -7.94 33.42
CA ILE A 135 -2.55 -7.64 32.61
C ILE A 135 -3.66 -8.68 32.86
N GLN A 136 -3.31 -9.97 32.91
CA GLN A 136 -4.28 -11.03 33.21
C GLN A 136 -4.88 -10.89 34.61
N ASN A 137 -4.10 -10.50 35.61
CA ASN A 137 -4.60 -10.26 36.96
C ASN A 137 -5.53 -9.06 37.03
N LEU A 138 -5.23 -7.97 36.31
CA LEU A 138 -6.11 -6.81 36.19
C LEU A 138 -7.44 -7.21 35.56
N ARG A 139 -7.42 -7.99 34.47
CA ARG A 139 -8.62 -8.52 33.79
C ARG A 139 -9.50 -9.38 34.69
N LYS A 140 -8.90 -10.16 35.59
CA LYS A 140 -9.65 -11.01 36.53
C LYS A 140 -10.28 -10.22 37.68
N ARG A 141 -9.60 -9.17 38.13
CA ARG A 141 -9.92 -8.46 39.37
C ARG A 141 -10.81 -7.24 39.16
N PHE A 142 -10.77 -6.63 37.98
CA PHE A 142 -11.45 -5.38 37.69
C PHE A 142 -12.29 -5.50 36.41
N GLU A 143 -13.52 -4.98 36.48
CA GLU A 143 -14.50 -5.10 35.41
C GLU A 143 -14.14 -4.29 34.16
N SER A 144 -13.53 -3.11 34.34
CA SER A 144 -13.21 -2.19 33.24
C SER A 144 -11.90 -1.48 33.55
N VAL A 145 -10.87 -1.77 32.75
CA VAL A 145 -9.51 -1.23 32.94
C VAL A 145 -9.03 -0.60 31.64
N ILE A 146 -8.61 0.65 31.70
CA ILE A 146 -8.04 1.42 30.61
C ILE A 146 -6.56 1.65 30.90
N GLU A 147 -5.71 1.38 29.93
CA GLU A 147 -4.31 1.76 29.94
C GLU A 147 -4.13 3.11 29.25
N LEU A 148 -3.47 4.03 29.94
CA LEU A 148 -3.05 5.31 29.42
C LEU A 148 -1.58 5.22 29.01
N ASN A 149 -1.33 5.33 27.70
CA ASN A 149 0.00 5.27 27.12
C ASN A 149 0.68 6.65 27.17
N LEU A 150 1.73 6.75 27.99
CA LEU A 150 2.55 7.94 28.19
C LEU A 150 4.00 7.75 27.71
N SER A 151 4.28 6.66 27.00
CA SER A 151 5.61 6.29 26.47
C SER A 151 6.30 7.44 25.72
N ASN A 152 5.56 8.17 24.89
CA ASN A 152 6.13 9.25 24.07
C ASN A 152 6.29 10.61 24.80
N LEU A 153 6.07 10.68 26.12
CA LEU A 153 6.15 11.94 26.87
C LEU A 153 7.55 12.22 27.42
N THR A 154 7.97 13.47 27.29
CA THR A 154 9.19 13.99 27.92
C THR A 154 8.83 14.66 29.23
N VAL A 155 9.32 14.14 30.36
CA VAL A 155 9.11 14.76 31.68
C VAL A 155 9.90 16.07 31.75
N PRO A 156 9.24 17.23 31.86
CA PRO A 156 9.93 18.50 32.03
C PRO A 156 10.57 18.60 33.42
N SER A 157 11.70 19.30 33.51
CA SER A 157 12.43 19.53 34.76
C SER A 157 11.69 20.43 35.76
N THR A 158 10.76 21.25 35.28
CA THR A 158 9.88 22.11 36.07
C THR A 158 8.45 22.04 35.55
N ASP A 159 7.49 22.40 36.42
CA ASP A 159 6.07 22.53 36.09
C ASP A 159 5.38 21.27 35.49
N PHE A 160 5.85 20.11 35.91
CA PHE A 160 5.33 18.83 35.41
C PHE A 160 3.83 18.61 35.67
N THR A 161 3.22 19.27 36.66
CA THR A 161 1.76 19.19 36.90
C THR A 161 0.98 19.87 35.78
N SER A 162 1.34 21.10 35.41
CA SER A 162 0.71 21.83 34.30
C SER A 162 0.95 21.11 32.97
N TYR A 163 2.14 20.52 32.78
CA TYR A 163 2.42 19.68 31.61
C TYR A 163 1.46 18.49 31.48
N LEU A 164 1.18 17.77 32.57
CA LEU A 164 0.21 16.67 32.54
C LEU A 164 -1.21 17.17 32.22
N SER A 165 -1.61 18.32 32.78
CA SER A 165 -2.88 18.95 32.44
C SER A 165 -3.00 19.25 30.95
N ASP A 166 -1.99 19.90 30.37
CA ASP A 166 -2.04 20.41 28.99
C ASP A 166 -1.77 19.36 27.91
N LYS A 167 -1.03 18.30 28.23
CA LYS A 167 -0.55 17.30 27.25
C LYS A 167 -1.14 15.91 27.43
N VAL A 168 -1.70 15.62 28.60
CA VAL A 168 -2.28 14.30 28.89
C VAL A 168 -3.78 14.40 29.00
N LEU A 169 -4.30 15.32 29.81
CA LEU A 169 -5.75 15.52 30.03
C LEU A 169 -6.36 16.52 29.02
N ASP A 170 -5.80 16.57 27.82
CA ASP A 170 -6.30 17.37 26.71
C ASP A 170 -7.57 16.76 26.07
N ASP A 171 -8.10 17.43 25.05
CA ASP A 171 -9.24 16.94 24.26
C ASP A 171 -8.95 15.62 23.53
N GLN A 172 -7.68 15.23 23.44
CA GLN A 172 -7.20 13.99 22.83
C GLN A 172 -6.83 12.91 23.84
N PHE A 173 -7.14 13.07 25.13
CA PHE A 173 -6.88 12.05 26.16
C PHE A 173 -7.31 10.63 25.74
N HIS A 174 -8.50 10.51 25.14
CA HIS A 174 -9.03 9.22 24.66
C HIS A 174 -8.11 8.51 23.65
N LYS A 175 -7.38 9.25 22.80
CA LYS A 175 -6.47 8.66 21.80
C LYS A 175 -5.21 8.06 22.41
N ARG A 176 -4.92 8.39 23.66
CA ARG A 176 -3.80 7.84 24.45
C ARG A 176 -4.24 6.63 25.27
N CYS A 177 -5.52 6.33 25.29
CA CYS A 177 -6.10 5.25 26.08
C CYS A 177 -6.23 3.98 25.24
N THR A 178 -6.14 2.83 25.89
CA THR A 178 -6.39 1.51 25.31
C THR A 178 -7.15 0.64 26.31
N TRP A 179 -8.19 -0.07 25.89
CA TRP A 179 -8.91 -0.97 26.78
C TRP A 179 -8.10 -2.24 27.08
N LEU A 180 -7.77 -2.47 28.36
CA LEU A 180 -7.13 -3.70 28.83
C LEU A 180 -8.13 -4.76 29.26
N SER A 181 -9.26 -4.35 29.86
CA SER A 181 -10.34 -5.24 30.31
C SER A 181 -11.68 -4.58 30.06
N PHE A 182 -12.67 -5.37 29.65
CA PHE A 182 -14.01 -4.90 29.29
C PHE A 182 -15.07 -5.87 29.79
N ASN A 183 -15.98 -5.40 30.63
CA ASN A 183 -17.16 -6.14 31.04
C ASN A 183 -18.33 -5.75 30.12
N PRO A 184 -18.79 -6.61 29.19
CA PRO A 184 -19.85 -6.27 28.23
C PRO A 184 -21.24 -6.09 28.87
N LEU A 185 -21.40 -6.43 30.14
CA LEU A 185 -22.66 -6.26 30.89
C LEU A 185 -22.79 -4.88 31.55
N HIS A 186 -21.73 -4.08 31.54
CA HIS A 186 -21.71 -2.73 32.12
C HIS A 186 -22.44 -1.74 31.17
N SER A 187 -23.16 -0.72 31.65
CA SER A 187 -24.04 0.07 30.77
C SER A 187 -23.28 0.92 29.75
N LEU A 188 -22.15 1.51 30.16
CA LEU A 188 -21.24 2.25 29.28
C LEU A 188 -20.64 1.36 28.18
N THR A 189 -20.28 0.11 28.53
CA THR A 189 -19.68 -0.88 27.63
C THR A 189 -20.72 -1.59 26.75
N ARG A 190 -21.98 -1.70 27.20
CA ARG A 190 -23.08 -2.27 26.44
C ARG A 190 -23.44 -1.41 25.21
N ASN A 191 -23.41 -0.09 25.36
CA ASN A 191 -23.62 0.83 24.23
C ASN A 191 -22.49 0.68 23.19
N ILE A 192 -21.26 0.47 23.66
CA ILE A 192 -20.07 0.21 22.82
C ILE A 192 -20.24 -1.12 22.05
N ALA A 193 -20.61 -2.19 22.74
CA ALA A 193 -20.84 -3.50 22.13
C ALA A 193 -22.00 -3.50 21.11
N SER A 194 -23.03 -2.68 21.32
CA SER A 194 -24.14 -2.51 20.36
C SER A 194 -23.72 -1.79 19.08
N ILE A 195 -22.76 -0.85 19.18
CA ILE A 195 -22.17 -0.16 18.03
C ILE A 195 -21.32 -1.14 17.22
N GLU A 196 -20.57 -2.02 17.88
CA GLU A 196 -19.77 -3.07 17.21
C GLU A 196 -20.62 -4.11 16.51
N GLN A 197 -21.72 -4.57 17.11
CA GLN A 197 -22.63 -5.53 16.46
C GLN A 197 -23.13 -5.00 15.10
N SER A 198 -23.39 -3.70 15.02
CA SER A 198 -23.84 -3.05 13.79
C SER A 198 -22.70 -2.97 12.75
N SER A 199 -21.46 -2.72 13.20
CA SER A 199 -20.28 -2.73 12.32
C SER A 199 -19.98 -4.11 11.76
N ILE A 200 -19.98 -5.14 12.62
CA ILE A 200 -19.74 -6.54 12.24
C ILE A 200 -20.81 -7.03 11.27
N GLN A 201 -22.09 -6.69 11.50
CA GLN A 201 -23.18 -7.04 10.57
C GLN A 201 -22.99 -6.41 9.19
N ASN A 202 -22.55 -5.15 9.12
CA ASN A 202 -22.29 -4.49 7.84
C ASN A 202 -21.15 -5.15 7.06
N GLU A 203 -20.05 -5.53 7.73
CA GLU A 203 -18.95 -6.25 7.08
C GLU A 203 -19.37 -7.65 6.61
N GLN A 204 -20.14 -8.38 7.42
CA GLN A 204 -20.68 -9.68 7.04
C GLN A 204 -21.55 -9.58 5.79
N GLN A 205 -22.35 -8.52 5.68
CA GLN A 205 -23.23 -8.31 4.53
C GLN A 205 -22.46 -7.94 3.26
N ARG A 206 -21.35 -7.18 3.38
CA ARG A 206 -20.42 -6.94 2.25
C ARG A 206 -19.77 -8.23 1.77
N ALA A 207 -19.24 -9.04 2.68
CA ALA A 207 -18.60 -10.31 2.35
C ALA A 207 -19.58 -11.28 1.63
N LEU A 208 -20.84 -11.32 2.06
CA LEU A 208 -21.88 -12.11 1.39
C LEU A 208 -22.16 -11.61 -0.04
N SER A 209 -22.20 -10.29 -0.23
CA SER A 209 -22.39 -9.70 -1.58
C SER A 209 -21.23 -10.01 -2.51
N GLU A 210 -19.99 -9.98 -2.02
CA GLU A 210 -18.80 -10.32 -2.81
C GLU A 210 -18.79 -11.80 -3.20
N LEU A 211 -19.15 -12.69 -2.27
CA LEU A 211 -19.28 -14.13 -2.54
C LEU A 211 -20.30 -14.41 -3.65
N GLU A 212 -21.43 -13.69 -3.65
CA GLU A 212 -22.46 -13.82 -4.68
C GLU A 212 -21.94 -13.39 -6.06
N GLN A 213 -21.19 -12.28 -6.14
CA GLN A 213 -20.54 -11.84 -7.38
C GLN A 213 -19.52 -12.85 -7.91
N VAL A 214 -18.71 -13.43 -7.02
CA VAL A 214 -17.72 -14.46 -7.40
C VAL A 214 -18.43 -15.71 -7.93
N ASN A 215 -19.52 -16.14 -7.30
CA ASN A 215 -20.30 -17.28 -7.77
C ASN A 215 -20.89 -17.05 -9.17
N GLU A 216 -21.37 -15.85 -9.48
CA GLU A 216 -21.84 -15.52 -10.83
C GLU A 216 -20.70 -15.53 -11.85
N ARG A 217 -19.51 -15.01 -11.51
CA ARG A 217 -18.32 -15.10 -12.39
C ARG A 217 -17.95 -16.56 -12.67
N ILE A 218 -18.01 -17.44 -11.66
CA ILE A 218 -17.76 -18.88 -11.81
C ILE A 218 -18.79 -19.52 -12.75
N LYS A 219 -20.08 -19.19 -12.64
CA LYS A 219 -21.12 -19.71 -13.55
C LYS A 219 -20.84 -19.32 -15.00
N VAL A 220 -20.48 -18.06 -15.26
CA VAL A 220 -20.14 -17.58 -16.61
C VAL A 220 -18.90 -18.30 -17.15
N ALA A 221 -17.87 -18.49 -16.32
CA ALA A 221 -16.66 -19.22 -16.71
C ALA A 221 -16.97 -20.68 -17.06
N ASN A 222 -17.78 -21.37 -16.25
CA ASN A 222 -18.20 -22.75 -16.51
C ASN A 222 -19.00 -22.87 -17.81
N HIS A 223 -19.93 -21.95 -18.06
CA HIS A 223 -20.67 -21.92 -19.32
C HIS A 223 -19.74 -21.76 -20.53
N THR A 224 -18.71 -20.92 -20.41
CA THR A 224 -17.70 -20.71 -21.45
C THR A 224 -16.88 -21.97 -21.70
N LEU A 225 -16.48 -22.67 -20.65
CA LEU A 225 -15.76 -23.96 -20.76
C LEU A 225 -16.60 -25.04 -21.44
N GLU A 226 -17.88 -25.14 -21.13
CA GLU A 226 -18.80 -26.05 -21.81
C GLU A 226 -18.90 -25.75 -23.31
N GLN A 227 -18.89 -24.47 -23.68
CA GLN A 227 -18.95 -24.05 -25.08
C GLN A 227 -17.66 -24.41 -25.82
N ILE A 228 -16.49 -24.14 -25.23
CA ILE A 228 -15.18 -24.54 -25.78
C ILE A 228 -15.12 -26.06 -25.98
N ASN A 229 -15.61 -26.85 -25.01
CA ASN A 229 -15.65 -28.30 -25.15
C ASN A 229 -16.53 -28.76 -26.33
N ARG A 230 -17.68 -28.13 -26.55
CA ARG A 230 -18.53 -28.41 -27.73
C ARG A 230 -17.82 -28.09 -29.04
N ASP A 231 -17.09 -26.98 -29.09
CA ASP A 231 -16.33 -26.57 -30.27
C ASP A 231 -15.16 -27.51 -30.56
N ILE A 232 -14.46 -27.99 -29.53
CA ILE A 232 -13.40 -29.00 -29.66
C ILE A 232 -13.96 -30.28 -30.27
N VAL A 233 -15.08 -30.80 -29.74
CA VAL A 233 -15.72 -32.02 -30.26
C VAL A 233 -16.15 -31.84 -31.73
N THR A 234 -16.73 -30.69 -32.06
CA THR A 234 -17.14 -30.37 -33.44
C THR A 234 -15.94 -30.29 -34.38
N THR A 235 -14.86 -29.64 -33.95
CA THR A 235 -13.62 -29.52 -34.72
C THR A 235 -12.98 -30.88 -34.94
N GLN A 236 -12.90 -31.73 -33.91
CA GLN A 236 -12.35 -33.08 -33.98
C GLN A 236 -13.11 -33.94 -35.02
N THR A 237 -14.44 -33.85 -35.00
CA THR A 237 -15.34 -34.57 -35.91
C THR A 237 -15.11 -34.11 -37.35
N THR A 238 -15.01 -32.80 -37.55
CA THR A 238 -14.74 -32.19 -38.86
C THR A 238 -13.38 -32.63 -39.41
N LEU A 239 -12.34 -32.62 -38.57
CA LEU A 239 -10.99 -33.00 -38.95
C LEU A 239 -10.89 -34.47 -39.35
N THR A 240 -11.59 -35.36 -38.62
CA THR A 240 -11.69 -36.78 -38.94
C THR A 240 -12.40 -37.00 -40.28
N HIS A 241 -13.47 -36.27 -40.54
CA HIS A 241 -14.16 -36.31 -41.83
C HIS A 241 -13.25 -35.88 -42.99
N TYR A 242 -12.49 -34.79 -42.83
CA TYR A 242 -11.51 -34.36 -43.85
C TYR A 242 -10.44 -35.42 -44.11
N HIS A 243 -9.89 -36.03 -43.07
CA HIS A 243 -8.91 -37.12 -43.25
C HIS A 243 -9.50 -38.32 -44.01
N ASN A 244 -10.74 -38.71 -43.70
CA ASN A 244 -11.42 -39.78 -44.42
C ASN A 244 -11.67 -39.43 -45.89
N GLN A 245 -12.03 -38.18 -46.20
CA GLN A 245 -12.19 -37.72 -47.58
C GLN A 245 -10.86 -37.75 -48.35
N GLN A 246 -9.77 -37.28 -47.73
CA GLN A 246 -8.45 -37.32 -48.32
C GLN A 246 -8.03 -38.76 -48.64
N HIS A 247 -8.19 -39.68 -47.68
CA HIS A 247 -7.88 -41.09 -47.88
C HIS A 247 -8.70 -41.71 -49.04
N LYS A 248 -9.99 -41.34 -49.15
CA LYS A 248 -10.85 -41.78 -50.26
C LYS A 248 -10.37 -41.23 -51.62
N TYR A 249 -9.93 -39.98 -51.65
CA TYR A 249 -9.37 -39.37 -52.86
C TYR A 249 -8.09 -40.08 -53.30
N ASP A 250 -7.16 -40.32 -52.37
CA ASP A 250 -5.90 -41.02 -52.65
C ASP A 250 -6.12 -42.45 -53.14
N LEU A 251 -7.07 -43.17 -52.53
CA LEU A 251 -7.50 -44.49 -53.01
C LEU A 251 -8.08 -44.43 -54.43
N SER A 252 -8.93 -43.44 -54.71
CA SER A 252 -9.54 -43.28 -56.04
C SER A 252 -8.48 -43.03 -57.12
N LYS A 253 -7.51 -42.16 -56.81
CA LYS A 253 -6.36 -41.89 -57.69
C LYS A 253 -5.52 -43.14 -57.94
N ASN A 254 -5.21 -43.91 -56.88
CA ASN A 254 -4.47 -45.17 -57.02
C ASN A 254 -5.22 -46.19 -57.88
N ILE A 255 -6.55 -46.31 -57.75
CA ILE A 255 -7.37 -47.19 -58.59
C ILE A 255 -7.30 -46.76 -60.06
N GLU A 256 -7.35 -45.46 -60.33
CA GLU A 256 -7.28 -44.91 -61.69
C GLU A 256 -5.91 -45.15 -62.33
N ASP A 257 -4.83 -44.95 -61.57
CA ASP A 257 -3.47 -45.24 -61.99
C ASP A 257 -3.29 -46.74 -62.29
N LEU A 258 -3.83 -47.63 -61.45
CA LEU A 258 -3.80 -49.09 -61.68
C LEU A 258 -4.58 -49.50 -62.94
N LYS A 259 -5.78 -48.96 -63.15
CA LYS A 259 -6.56 -49.19 -64.38
C LYS A 259 -5.82 -48.73 -65.63
N ARG A 260 -5.12 -47.59 -65.52
CA ARG A 260 -4.28 -47.08 -66.61
C ARG A 260 -3.11 -48.02 -66.91
N GLN A 261 -2.41 -48.48 -65.88
CA GLN A 261 -1.33 -49.46 -66.02
C GLN A 261 -1.83 -50.78 -66.64
N GLU A 262 -2.99 -51.27 -66.21
CA GLU A 262 -3.63 -52.45 -66.77
C GLU A 262 -3.91 -52.27 -68.28
N SER A 263 -4.50 -51.14 -68.66
CA SER A 263 -4.77 -50.81 -70.07
C SER A 263 -3.49 -50.73 -70.90
N GLU A 264 -2.43 -50.12 -70.36
CA GLU A 264 -1.12 -50.05 -71.01
C GLU A 264 -0.48 -51.43 -71.18
N LEU A 265 -0.62 -52.32 -70.19
CA LEU A 265 -0.17 -53.70 -70.28
C LEU A 265 -0.96 -54.49 -71.34
N PHE A 266 -2.29 -54.33 -71.40
CA PHE A 266 -3.11 -54.94 -72.45
C PHE A 266 -2.71 -54.45 -73.85
N LYS A 267 -2.43 -53.15 -74.00
CA LYS A 267 -1.89 -52.60 -75.25
C LYS A 267 -0.53 -53.22 -75.56
N LYS A 268 0.41 -53.27 -74.62
CA LYS A 268 1.72 -53.93 -74.81
C LYS A 268 1.59 -55.39 -75.22
N ILE A 269 0.71 -56.16 -74.57
CA ILE A 269 0.44 -57.57 -74.92
C ILE A 269 -0.07 -57.66 -76.36
N SER A 270 -1.01 -56.80 -76.74
CA SER A 270 -1.57 -56.76 -78.10
C SER A 270 -0.50 -56.40 -79.12
N THR A 271 0.33 -55.41 -78.84
CA THR A 271 1.46 -55.00 -79.68
C THR A 271 2.51 -56.10 -79.79
N LEU A 272 2.82 -56.81 -78.70
CA LEU A 272 3.76 -57.94 -78.71
C LEU A 272 3.20 -59.12 -79.51
N LYS A 273 1.89 -59.41 -79.40
CA LYS A 273 1.22 -60.40 -80.27
C LYS A 273 1.33 -59.99 -81.74
N ARG A 274 1.06 -58.72 -82.07
CA ARG A 274 1.22 -58.17 -83.44
C ARG A 274 2.66 -58.27 -83.92
N GLN A 275 3.61 -57.88 -83.08
CA GLN A 275 5.04 -57.96 -83.36
C GLN A 275 5.50 -59.40 -83.59
N ARG A 276 5.00 -60.38 -82.82
CA ARG A 276 5.24 -61.81 -83.06
C ARG A 276 4.72 -62.23 -84.43
N SER A 277 3.49 -61.86 -84.79
CA SER A 277 2.89 -62.16 -86.09
C SER A 277 3.63 -61.51 -87.25
N GLU A 278 4.09 -60.27 -87.07
CA GLU A 278 4.82 -59.53 -88.10
C GLU A 278 6.32 -59.91 -88.17
N LEU A 279 6.92 -60.42 -87.09
CA LEU A 279 8.25 -61.06 -87.11
C LEU A 279 8.21 -62.40 -87.88
N LEU A 280 7.09 -63.11 -87.80
CA LEU A 280 6.80 -64.29 -88.62
C LEU A 280 6.56 -63.95 -90.10
N SER A 281 6.22 -62.69 -90.43
CA SER A 281 5.85 -62.27 -91.79
C SER A 281 6.89 -61.37 -92.48
N GLY A 282 8.12 -61.28 -91.96
CA GLY A 282 9.29 -60.73 -92.63
C GLY A 282 9.09 -59.38 -93.35
N ASN A 283 9.17 -58.25 -92.64
CA ASN A 283 9.54 -56.98 -93.27
C ASN A 283 10.05 -55.97 -92.22
N THR A 284 11.36 -55.72 -92.20
CA THR A 284 12.09 -55.17 -91.04
C THR A 284 12.49 -53.70 -91.15
N THR A 285 12.34 -53.04 -92.30
CA THR A 285 13.00 -51.73 -92.51
C THR A 285 12.11 -50.51 -92.21
N SER A 286 10.82 -50.50 -92.59
CA SER A 286 9.90 -49.39 -92.28
C SER A 286 9.52 -49.32 -90.80
N ARG A 287 9.35 -50.47 -90.16
CA ARG A 287 9.05 -50.61 -88.72
C ARG A 287 10.15 -50.09 -87.80
N LEU A 288 11.40 -50.06 -88.28
CA LEU A 288 12.50 -49.51 -87.51
C LEU A 288 12.40 -47.98 -87.44
N SER A 289 12.04 -47.34 -88.55
CA SER A 289 11.87 -45.89 -88.63
C SER A 289 10.73 -45.42 -87.73
N ASP A 290 9.57 -46.09 -87.78
CA ASP A 290 8.41 -45.74 -86.95
C ASP A 290 8.70 -45.90 -85.45
N LYS A 291 9.42 -46.98 -85.07
CA LYS A 291 9.86 -47.17 -83.67
C LYS A 291 10.86 -46.13 -83.20
N VAL A 292 11.75 -45.67 -84.08
CA VAL A 292 12.70 -44.61 -83.74
C VAL A 292 11.95 -43.29 -83.50
N GLU A 293 10.90 -42.98 -84.27
CA GLU A 293 10.10 -41.78 -84.03
C GLU A 293 9.19 -41.87 -82.81
N GLU A 294 8.60 -43.03 -82.52
CA GLU A 294 7.89 -43.25 -81.26
C GLU A 294 8.82 -43.07 -80.05
N LEU A 295 10.05 -43.58 -80.13
CA LEU A 295 11.06 -43.41 -79.08
C LEU A 295 11.48 -41.94 -78.93
N ARG A 296 11.62 -41.19 -80.03
CA ARG A 296 11.93 -39.75 -79.99
C ARG A 296 10.79 -38.93 -79.38
N ALA A 297 9.55 -39.26 -79.71
CA ALA A 297 8.36 -38.62 -79.14
C ALA A 297 8.23 -38.92 -77.63
N ALA A 298 8.39 -40.20 -77.24
CA ALA A 298 8.37 -40.61 -75.85
C ALA A 298 9.51 -39.98 -75.04
N TYR A 299 10.70 -39.87 -75.63
CA TYR A 299 11.85 -39.20 -75.00
C TYR A 299 11.61 -37.70 -74.80
N SER A 300 11.04 -37.00 -75.79
CA SER A 300 10.68 -35.59 -75.65
C SER A 300 9.63 -35.35 -74.56
N LEU A 301 8.59 -36.18 -74.51
CA LEU A 301 7.55 -36.10 -73.49
C LEU A 301 8.11 -36.40 -72.09
N GLY A 302 8.96 -37.41 -71.97
CA GLY A 302 9.65 -37.74 -70.71
C GLY A 302 10.54 -36.59 -70.23
N LYS A 303 11.26 -35.93 -71.14
CA LYS A 303 12.08 -34.76 -70.82
C LYS A 303 11.24 -33.58 -70.31
N GLN A 304 10.02 -33.40 -70.83
CA GLN A 304 9.09 -32.37 -70.37
C GLN A 304 8.54 -32.67 -68.97
N HIS A 305 8.15 -33.92 -68.71
CA HIS A 305 7.69 -34.35 -67.38
C HIS A 305 8.76 -34.21 -66.30
N ILE A 306 10.02 -34.56 -66.60
CA ILE A 306 11.14 -34.38 -65.66
C ILE A 306 11.30 -32.91 -65.28
N LYS A 307 11.25 -32.00 -66.26
CA LYS A 307 11.32 -30.55 -65.97
C LYS A 307 10.18 -30.07 -65.07
N GLN A 308 8.97 -30.58 -65.27
CA GLN A 308 7.82 -30.19 -64.47
C GLN A 308 7.93 -30.71 -63.04
N GLN A 309 8.36 -31.96 -62.86
CA GLN A 309 8.64 -32.53 -61.54
C GLN A 309 9.76 -31.79 -60.80
N GLU A 310 10.80 -31.34 -61.50
CA GLU A 310 11.87 -30.51 -60.92
C GLU A 310 11.35 -29.14 -60.45
N PHE A 311 10.43 -28.54 -61.20
CA PHE A 311 9.79 -27.29 -60.79
C PHE A 311 8.93 -27.47 -59.53
N GLU A 312 8.08 -28.51 -59.49
CA GLU A 312 7.25 -28.83 -58.32
C GLU A 312 8.10 -29.16 -57.09
N LYS A 313 9.16 -29.95 -57.25
CA LYS A 313 10.13 -30.26 -56.19
C LYS A 313 10.76 -28.99 -55.61
N ASN A 314 11.17 -28.05 -56.45
CA ASN A 314 11.76 -26.79 -56.01
C ASN A 314 10.74 -25.90 -55.28
N SER A 315 9.47 -25.88 -55.73
CA SER A 315 8.39 -25.17 -55.05
C SER A 315 8.11 -25.74 -53.66
N LEU A 316 7.99 -27.06 -53.54
CA LEU A 316 7.80 -27.75 -52.27
C LEU A 316 8.98 -27.54 -51.33
N LYS A 317 10.22 -27.57 -51.84
CA LYS A 317 11.41 -27.29 -51.04
C LYS A 317 11.36 -25.89 -50.40
N ARG A 318 10.93 -24.87 -51.15
CA ARG A 318 10.73 -23.50 -50.62
C ARG A 318 9.59 -23.41 -49.59
N GLN A 319 8.55 -24.23 -49.73
CA GLN A 319 7.48 -24.27 -48.72
C GLN A 319 7.97 -24.90 -47.42
N ILE A 320 8.72 -26.00 -47.50
CA ILE A 320 9.33 -26.66 -46.34
C ILE A 320 10.27 -25.70 -45.61
N GLU A 321 11.10 -24.96 -46.35
CA GLU A 321 12.04 -24.00 -45.78
C GLU A 321 11.31 -22.87 -45.02
N ARG A 322 10.22 -22.34 -45.59
CA ARG A 322 9.35 -21.36 -44.91
C ARG A 322 8.71 -21.90 -43.64
N LEU A 323 8.14 -23.10 -43.69
CA LEU A 323 7.51 -23.73 -42.52
C LEU A 323 8.53 -24.07 -41.43
N THR A 324 9.75 -24.46 -41.83
CA THR A 324 10.85 -24.73 -40.89
C THR A 324 11.26 -23.46 -40.14
N ASN A 325 11.36 -22.34 -40.84
CA ASN A 325 11.66 -21.04 -40.22
C ASN A 325 10.54 -20.61 -39.27
N GLN A 326 9.27 -20.72 -39.70
CA GLN A 326 8.11 -20.40 -38.85
C GLN A 326 8.08 -21.26 -37.58
N LYS A 327 8.36 -22.56 -37.70
CA LYS A 327 8.46 -23.45 -36.55
C LYS A 327 9.55 -22.98 -35.59
N SER A 328 10.74 -22.65 -36.09
CA SER A 328 11.84 -22.15 -35.25
C SER A 328 11.48 -20.83 -34.54
N GLU A 329 10.64 -20.01 -35.14
CA GLU A 329 10.19 -18.74 -34.57
C GLU A 329 9.18 -19.00 -33.44
N PHE A 330 8.21 -19.89 -33.67
CA PHE A 330 7.29 -20.34 -32.62
C PHE A 330 8.00 -21.04 -31.46
N ASP A 331 9.03 -21.86 -31.73
CA ASP A 331 9.81 -22.51 -30.67
C ASP A 331 10.48 -21.46 -29.75
N LYS A 332 10.99 -20.35 -30.31
CA LYS A 332 11.54 -19.23 -29.53
C LYS A 332 10.46 -18.51 -28.70
N GLU A 333 9.28 -18.28 -29.26
CA GLU A 333 8.16 -17.67 -28.53
C GLU A 333 7.70 -18.54 -27.36
N ILE A 334 7.62 -19.86 -27.56
CA ILE A 334 7.29 -20.83 -26.51
C ILE A 334 8.33 -20.80 -25.39
N ASP A 335 9.62 -20.74 -25.73
CA ASP A 335 10.68 -20.67 -24.73
C ASP A 335 10.66 -19.34 -23.95
N ASN A 336 10.35 -18.22 -24.62
CA ASN A 336 10.12 -16.94 -23.95
C ASN A 336 8.94 -17.00 -22.98
N ALA A 337 7.82 -17.62 -23.39
CA ALA A 337 6.65 -17.79 -22.54
C ALA A 337 6.94 -18.67 -21.31
N LYS A 338 7.69 -19.77 -21.49
CA LYS A 338 8.15 -20.62 -20.39
C LYS A 338 9.08 -19.87 -19.44
N TRP A 339 9.98 -19.05 -19.97
CA TRP A 339 10.85 -18.21 -19.16
C TRP A 339 10.04 -17.21 -18.33
N LEU A 340 9.09 -16.51 -18.96
CA LEU A 340 8.21 -15.55 -18.28
C LEU A 340 7.42 -16.24 -17.16
N ARG A 341 6.87 -17.43 -17.44
CA ARG A 341 6.17 -18.24 -16.44
C ARG A 341 7.07 -18.58 -15.24
N ARG A 342 8.32 -19.01 -15.47
CA ARG A 342 9.27 -19.30 -14.37
C ARG A 342 9.68 -18.06 -13.58
N VAL A 343 9.71 -16.90 -14.23
CA VAL A 343 9.95 -15.61 -13.54
C VAL A 343 8.76 -15.29 -12.65
N LEU A 344 7.54 -15.40 -13.17
CA LEU A 344 6.31 -15.17 -12.40
C LEU A 344 6.15 -16.17 -11.25
N GLU A 345 6.51 -17.44 -11.43
CA GLU A 345 6.52 -18.47 -10.37
C GLU A 345 7.51 -18.19 -9.23
N LYS A 346 8.48 -17.27 -9.40
CA LYS A 346 9.42 -16.84 -8.34
C LYS A 346 8.94 -15.62 -7.56
N PHE A 347 7.93 -14.93 -8.06
CA PHE A 347 7.26 -13.87 -7.31
C PHE A 347 6.12 -14.54 -6.55
N ASP A 348 6.24 -14.63 -5.22
CA ASP A 348 5.21 -15.16 -4.33
C ASP A 348 4.11 -14.09 -4.16
N CYS A 349 3.46 -13.77 -5.26
CA CYS A 349 2.41 -12.76 -5.36
C CYS A 349 1.17 -13.45 -5.92
N SER A 350 0.08 -13.44 -5.16
CA SER A 350 -1.21 -13.86 -5.69
C SER A 350 -1.59 -12.90 -6.83
N PHE A 351 -2.35 -13.37 -7.83
CA PHE A 351 -2.80 -12.49 -8.93
C PHE A 351 -3.54 -11.22 -8.44
N GLY A 352 -4.09 -11.25 -7.22
CA GLY A 352 -4.68 -10.07 -6.56
C GLY A 352 -3.63 -9.02 -6.18
N ASP A 353 -2.46 -9.43 -5.72
CA ASP A 353 -1.37 -8.51 -5.33
C ASP A 353 -0.82 -7.76 -6.55
N LEU A 354 -0.73 -8.42 -7.70
CA LEU A 354 -0.29 -7.80 -8.96
C LEU A 354 -1.31 -6.80 -9.52
N GLU A 355 -2.60 -7.09 -9.44
CA GLU A 355 -3.66 -6.16 -9.88
C GLU A 355 -3.72 -4.95 -8.94
N GLN A 356 -3.55 -5.17 -7.63
CA GLN A 356 -3.55 -4.09 -6.63
C GLN A 356 -2.31 -3.20 -6.74
N GLU A 357 -1.12 -3.79 -6.94
CA GLU A 357 0.13 -3.04 -7.18
C GLU A 357 0.08 -2.29 -8.53
N LEU A 358 -0.46 -2.90 -9.60
CA LEU A 358 -0.65 -2.20 -10.88
C LEU A 358 -1.66 -1.05 -10.76
N MET A 359 -2.73 -1.22 -9.98
CA MET A 359 -3.71 -0.16 -9.73
C MET A 359 -3.11 0.98 -8.92
N GLN A 360 -2.31 0.67 -7.89
CA GLN A 360 -1.56 1.67 -7.12
C GLN A 360 -0.52 2.40 -7.99
N ILE A 361 0.16 1.71 -8.90
CA ILE A 361 1.11 2.32 -9.85
C ILE A 361 0.38 3.26 -10.82
N VAL A 362 -0.81 2.89 -11.31
CA VAL A 362 -1.63 3.74 -12.18
C VAL A 362 -2.13 4.96 -11.40
N GLU A 363 -2.64 4.80 -10.18
CA GLU A 363 -3.07 5.91 -9.32
C GLU A 363 -1.90 6.84 -8.95
N LEU A 364 -0.71 6.29 -8.70
CA LEU A 364 0.52 7.06 -8.48
C LEU A 364 0.96 7.81 -9.74
N SER A 365 0.80 7.22 -10.92
CA SER A 365 1.10 7.88 -12.19
C SER A 365 0.13 9.02 -12.48
N GLU A 366 -1.18 8.80 -12.29
CA GLU A 366 -2.21 9.82 -12.49
C GLU A 366 -2.07 10.96 -11.46
N SER A 367 -1.76 10.64 -10.21
CA SER A 367 -1.50 11.66 -9.20
C SER A 367 -0.19 12.41 -9.44
N TYR A 368 0.85 11.75 -9.97
CA TYR A 368 2.10 12.41 -10.38
C TYR A 368 1.84 13.46 -11.47
N ASP A 369 1.06 13.15 -12.50
CA ASP A 369 0.69 14.11 -13.54
C ASP A 369 -0.10 15.30 -12.97
N GLN A 370 -0.96 15.07 -11.97
CA GLN A 370 -1.65 16.15 -11.26
C GLN A 370 -0.69 17.02 -10.45
N TYR A 371 0.26 16.41 -9.73
CA TYR A 371 1.27 17.15 -8.96
C TYR A 371 2.23 17.91 -9.85
N GLN A 372 2.64 17.34 -10.99
CA GLN A 372 3.48 18.01 -11.98
C GLN A 372 2.76 19.22 -12.58
N ASN A 373 1.46 19.09 -12.89
CA ASN A 373 0.64 20.21 -13.35
C ASN A 373 0.48 21.30 -12.29
N LYS A 374 0.24 20.94 -11.02
CA LYS A 374 0.17 21.88 -9.89
C LYS A 374 1.51 22.60 -9.68
N SER A 375 2.63 21.88 -9.75
CA SER A 375 3.98 22.43 -9.66
C SER A 375 4.25 23.43 -10.78
N ARG A 376 3.89 23.09 -12.03
CA ARG A 376 4.01 24.02 -13.17
C ARG A 376 3.16 25.28 -12.99
N LEU A 377 1.93 25.16 -12.50
CA LEU A 377 1.07 26.31 -12.20
C LEU A 377 1.65 27.18 -11.08
N ALA A 378 2.20 26.57 -10.03
CA ALA A 378 2.86 27.29 -8.94
C ALA A 378 4.12 28.02 -9.43
N GLN A 379 4.94 27.38 -10.28
CA GLN A 379 6.12 28.00 -10.88
C GLN A 379 5.74 29.20 -11.76
N ASN A 380 4.69 29.09 -12.56
CA ASN A 380 4.22 30.21 -13.38
C ASN A 380 3.76 31.39 -12.52
N LYS A 381 3.03 31.13 -11.42
CA LYS A 381 2.65 32.19 -10.46
C LYS A 381 3.85 32.82 -9.76
N LEU A 382 4.85 32.02 -9.42
CA LEU A 382 6.10 32.52 -8.82
C LEU A 382 6.82 33.46 -9.77
N ASN A 383 6.99 33.05 -11.03
CA ASN A 383 7.61 33.88 -12.06
C ASN A 383 6.84 35.21 -12.28
N GLU A 384 5.51 35.16 -12.26
CA GLU A 384 4.66 36.35 -12.37
C GLU A 384 4.83 37.29 -11.16
N LEU A 385 4.90 36.74 -9.95
CA LEU A 385 5.16 37.51 -8.73
C LEU A 385 6.57 38.12 -8.73
N GLU A 386 7.59 37.38 -9.15
CA GLU A 386 8.96 37.91 -9.29
C GLU A 386 9.01 39.07 -10.28
N ALA A 387 8.36 38.93 -11.44
CA ALA A 387 8.26 40.02 -12.41
C ALA A 387 7.56 41.27 -11.82
N ASN A 388 6.48 41.07 -11.07
CA ASN A 388 5.77 42.16 -10.40
C ASN A 388 6.60 42.82 -9.31
N VAL A 389 7.35 42.05 -8.50
CA VAL A 389 8.26 42.58 -7.49
C VAL A 389 9.37 43.40 -8.12
N ASN A 390 10.00 42.90 -9.19
CA ASN A 390 11.04 43.64 -9.91
C ASN A 390 10.50 44.96 -10.46
N LYS A 391 9.31 44.94 -11.08
CA LYS A 391 8.64 46.17 -11.55
C LYS A 391 8.38 47.15 -10.41
N LYS A 392 7.90 46.69 -9.25
CA LYS A 392 7.67 47.55 -8.08
C LYS A 392 8.95 48.09 -7.49
N GLN A 393 10.04 47.34 -7.55
CA GLN A 393 11.35 47.80 -7.13
C GLN A 393 11.88 48.92 -8.04
N GLU A 394 11.72 48.77 -9.36
CA GLU A 394 12.06 49.82 -10.34
C GLU A 394 11.24 51.11 -10.09
N GLU A 395 9.92 50.99 -9.92
CA GLU A 395 9.04 52.12 -9.60
C GLU A 395 9.49 52.81 -8.29
N LEU A 396 9.84 52.05 -7.26
CA LEU A 396 10.30 52.59 -5.97
C LEU A 396 11.62 53.35 -6.12
N ASP A 397 12.56 52.83 -6.90
CA ASP A 397 13.86 53.47 -7.10
C ASP A 397 13.75 54.75 -7.95
N GLU A 398 12.80 54.82 -8.89
CA GLU A 398 12.45 56.09 -9.54
C GLU A 398 11.87 57.11 -8.55
N VAL A 399 10.93 56.70 -7.69
CA VAL A 399 10.35 57.59 -6.68
C VAL A 399 11.43 58.10 -5.72
N LYS A 400 12.37 57.25 -5.28
CA LYS A 400 13.52 57.68 -4.45
C LYS A 400 14.35 58.75 -5.12
N LYS A 401 14.68 58.61 -6.42
CA LYS A 401 15.39 59.65 -7.18
C LYS A 401 14.62 60.97 -7.17
N GLY A 402 13.29 60.91 -7.35
CA GLY A 402 12.41 62.08 -7.24
C GLY A 402 12.46 62.75 -5.86
N VAL A 403 12.37 61.96 -4.79
CA VAL A 403 12.46 62.46 -3.41
C VAL A 403 13.82 63.10 -3.13
N GLU A 404 14.92 62.50 -3.57
CA GLU A 404 16.27 63.06 -3.43
C GLU A 404 16.42 64.38 -4.18
N PHE A 405 15.89 64.46 -5.40
CA PHE A 405 15.84 65.72 -6.16
C PHE A 405 15.08 66.81 -5.41
N TYR A 406 13.89 66.51 -4.88
CA TYR A 406 13.10 67.47 -4.10
C TYR A 406 13.81 67.89 -2.81
N LYS A 407 14.48 66.95 -2.13
CA LYS A 407 15.26 67.25 -0.92
C LYS A 407 16.44 68.18 -1.24
N ALA A 408 17.14 67.94 -2.35
CA ALA A 408 18.21 68.81 -2.83
C ALA A 408 17.69 70.21 -3.20
N GLN A 409 16.57 70.31 -3.91
CA GLN A 409 15.90 71.58 -4.22
C GLN A 409 15.47 72.34 -2.97
N LYS A 410 14.82 71.66 -2.01
CA LYS A 410 14.41 72.26 -0.74
C LYS A 410 15.62 72.79 0.05
N PHE A 411 16.73 72.06 0.06
CA PHE A 411 17.96 72.50 0.72
C PHE A 411 18.59 73.70 0.01
N LYS A 412 18.56 73.73 -1.33
CA LYS A 412 19.00 74.88 -2.13
C LYS A 412 18.16 76.13 -1.81
N LEU A 413 16.83 76.03 -1.85
CA LEU A 413 15.92 77.11 -1.51
C LEU A 413 16.10 77.58 -0.06
N PHE A 414 16.33 76.67 0.88
CA PHE A 414 16.63 77.02 2.28
C PHE A 414 17.92 77.83 2.39
N LYS A 415 18.98 77.44 1.66
CA LYS A 415 20.26 78.16 1.63
C LYS A 415 20.11 79.55 0.99
N GLU A 416 19.37 79.65 -0.12
CA GLU A 416 19.05 80.92 -0.77
C GLU A 416 18.26 81.84 0.16
N ASN A 417 17.26 81.32 0.86
CA ASN A 417 16.44 82.08 1.81
C ASN A 417 17.27 82.54 3.03
N GLN A 418 18.19 81.71 3.55
CA GLN A 418 19.14 82.17 4.57
C GLN A 418 20.10 83.25 4.04
N GLY A 419 20.53 83.16 2.79
CA GLY A 419 21.34 84.20 2.14
C GLY A 419 20.59 85.53 2.03
N LEU A 420 19.33 85.49 1.56
CA LEU A 420 18.44 86.65 1.52
C LEU A 420 18.21 87.25 2.91
N LYS A 421 17.97 86.40 3.91
CA LYS A 421 17.77 86.85 5.29
C LYS A 421 19.01 87.56 5.86
N LYS A 422 20.20 87.05 5.55
CA LYS A 422 21.46 87.71 5.91
C LYS A 422 21.66 89.05 5.20
N LEU A 423 21.29 89.17 3.93
CA LEU A 423 21.35 90.43 3.18
C LEU A 423 20.39 91.48 3.77
N VAL A 424 19.19 91.06 4.18
CA VAL A 424 18.23 91.92 4.89
C VAL A 424 18.77 92.34 6.28
N GLU A 425 19.41 91.42 7.00
CA GLU A 425 20.00 91.69 8.33
C GLU A 425 21.29 92.55 8.25
N SER A 426 22.05 92.48 7.15
CA SER A 426 23.26 93.30 6.94
C SER A 426 22.98 94.67 6.32
N GLY A 427 21.72 94.95 5.92
CA GLY A 427 21.33 96.21 5.29
C GLY A 427 21.82 96.37 3.84
N ASP A 428 22.25 95.30 3.19
CA ASP A 428 22.67 95.27 1.78
C ASP A 428 21.49 94.95 0.83
N VAL A 429 20.30 95.46 1.16
CA VAL A 429 19.10 95.47 0.29
C VAL A 429 18.48 96.85 0.30
#